data_AF-A0A370U592-F1
#
_entry.id   AF-A0A370U592-F1
#
_cell.length_a   1.000
_cell.length_b   1.000
_cell.length_c   1.000
_cell.angle_alpha   90.00
_cell.angle_beta   90.00
_cell.angle_gamma   90.00
#
_symmetry.space_group_name_H-M   'P 1'
#
loop_
_entity.id
_entity.type
_entity.pdbx_description
1 polymer ?
#
loop_
_entity_poly.entity_id
_entity_poly.type
_entity_poly.pdbx_seq_one_letter_code
_entity_poly.pdbx_strand_id
1 'polypeptide(L)'
;MNITNLALNYSVAPQLDIADIEALKAAGYDMVINNRPDGETEDQPTSEQVRAAVEAAGLKYVYNPVDLKALSHKEVEIQSAQISTDQKVFAFCRTGTRSSVLWVLANQEDEQTFNELVASVQQKGFDLGRCMPAMEPLKK
;
A
#
# COMPACT_ATOMS: atom_id res chain seq x y z
N MET A 1 15.14 2.87 -4.84
CA MET A 1 13.66 2.77 -4.73
C MET A 1 12.96 2.68 -6.08
N ASN A 2 11.98 1.78 -6.24
CA ASN A 2 11.08 1.69 -7.41
C ASN A 2 9.66 2.09 -6.99
N ILE A 3 9.28 3.36 -7.20
CA ILE A 3 8.01 3.92 -6.74
C ILE A 3 7.06 4.06 -7.93
N THR A 4 5.84 3.57 -7.79
CA THR A 4 4.79 3.71 -8.79
C THR A 4 3.62 4.52 -8.24
N ASN A 5 3.31 5.65 -8.86
CA ASN A 5 2.17 6.49 -8.47
C ASN A 5 0.87 5.86 -9.00
N LEU A 6 -0.04 5.45 -8.12
CA LEU A 6 -1.38 4.98 -8.51
C LEU A 6 -2.36 6.14 -8.69
N ALA A 7 -2.23 7.16 -7.84
CA ALA A 7 -2.96 8.43 -7.92
C ALA A 7 -2.02 9.61 -7.62
N LEU A 8 -2.54 10.84 -7.66
CA LEU A 8 -1.77 12.06 -7.38
C LEU A 8 -1.04 11.99 -6.03
N ASN A 9 -1.74 11.57 -4.97
CA ASN A 9 -1.22 11.54 -3.60
C ASN A 9 -1.06 10.12 -3.05
N TYR A 10 -1.05 9.10 -3.91
CA TYR A 10 -0.92 7.71 -3.46
C TYR A 10 0.04 6.93 -4.34
N SER A 11 1.11 6.44 -3.72
CA SER A 11 2.18 5.72 -4.37
C SER A 11 2.38 4.37 -3.73
N VAL A 12 2.77 3.39 -4.54
CA VAL A 12 3.10 2.04 -4.09
C VAL A 12 4.53 1.67 -4.42
N ALA A 13 5.12 0.78 -3.64
CA ALA A 13 6.48 0.29 -3.84
C ALA A 13 6.65 -1.19 -3.41
N PRO A 14 7.69 -1.89 -3.89
CA PRO A 14 8.20 -3.09 -3.23
C PRO A 14 8.80 -2.74 -1.85
N GLN A 15 9.44 -3.70 -1.20
CA GLN A 15 9.98 -3.53 0.15
C GLN A 15 10.74 -2.19 0.31
N LEU A 16 10.33 -1.42 1.31
CA LEU A 16 11.02 -0.19 1.71
C LEU A 16 12.31 -0.54 2.43
N ASP A 17 13.42 0.04 1.98
CA ASP A 17 14.68 0.05 2.71
C ASP A 17 14.66 1.19 3.74
N ILE A 18 15.22 0.94 4.93
CA ILE A 18 15.34 1.96 5.98
C ILE A 18 16.19 3.15 5.49
N ALA A 19 17.21 2.90 4.67
CA ALA A 19 18.07 3.95 4.11
C ALA A 19 17.34 4.91 3.17
N ASP A 20 16.19 4.49 2.62
CA ASP A 20 15.39 5.23 1.64
C ASP A 20 14.35 6.17 2.32
N ILE A 21 14.16 6.08 3.64
CA ILE A 21 13.11 6.81 4.37
C ILE A 21 13.29 8.34 4.34
N GLU A 22 14.52 8.83 4.52
CA GLU A 22 14.81 10.27 4.47
C GLU A 22 14.49 10.85 3.08
N ALA A 23 14.74 10.08 2.02
CA ALA A 23 14.38 10.47 0.66
C ALA A 23 12.86 10.54 0.47
N LEU A 24 12.06 9.71 1.16
CA LEU A 24 10.61 9.84 1.15
C LEU A 24 10.16 11.16 1.79
N LYS A 25 10.74 11.53 2.95
CA LYS A 25 10.41 12.81 3.57
C LYS A 25 10.76 13.99 2.67
N ALA A 26 11.96 13.97 2.07
CA ALA A 26 12.39 15.00 1.12
C ALA A 26 11.52 15.08 -0.14
N ALA A 27 10.95 13.95 -0.58
CA ALA A 27 10.00 13.88 -1.70
C ALA A 27 8.57 14.32 -1.33
N GLY A 28 8.36 14.84 -0.12
CA GLY A 28 7.09 15.39 0.35
C GLY A 28 6.05 14.34 0.70
N TYR A 29 6.44 13.11 1.02
CA TYR A 29 5.52 12.15 1.62
C TYR A 29 5.20 12.57 3.06
N ASP A 30 3.97 12.30 3.50
CA ASP A 30 3.50 12.56 4.86
C ASP A 30 3.47 11.27 5.69
N MET A 31 3.29 10.13 5.03
CA MET A 31 3.14 8.85 5.70
C MET A 31 3.63 7.65 4.90
N VAL A 32 3.94 6.59 5.65
CA VAL A 32 4.28 5.26 5.16
C VAL A 32 3.26 4.26 5.68
N ILE A 33 2.70 3.45 4.77
CA ILE A 33 1.82 2.32 5.11
C ILE A 33 2.53 1.02 4.77
N ASN A 34 2.74 0.17 5.77
CA ASN A 34 3.32 -1.16 5.59
C ASN A 34 2.21 -2.21 5.51
N ASN A 35 2.05 -2.80 4.32
CA ASN A 35 1.11 -3.88 4.05
C ASN A 35 1.78 -5.27 4.01
N ARG A 36 3.04 -5.38 4.45
CA ARG A 36 3.79 -6.64 4.57
C ARG A 36 3.77 -7.12 6.02
N PRO A 37 3.22 -8.33 6.32
CA PRO A 37 3.41 -8.97 7.61
C PRO A 37 4.90 -9.18 7.91
N ASP A 38 5.28 -9.12 9.18
CA ASP A 38 6.64 -9.46 9.62
C ASP A 38 6.95 -10.95 9.40
N GLY A 39 8.23 -11.23 9.14
CA GLY A 39 8.74 -12.60 9.06
C GLY A 39 8.38 -13.35 7.77
N GLU A 40 8.06 -12.66 6.66
CA GLU A 40 7.92 -13.34 5.36
C GLU A 40 9.26 -13.86 4.82
N THR A 41 10.36 -13.17 5.14
CA THR A 41 11.73 -13.57 4.76
C THR A 41 12.73 -13.19 5.87
N GLU A 42 13.88 -13.88 5.93
CA GLU A 42 14.91 -13.64 6.96
C GLU A 42 15.59 -12.26 6.84
N ASP A 43 15.66 -11.72 5.62
CA ASP A 43 16.24 -10.42 5.29
C ASP A 43 15.24 -9.26 5.45
N GLN A 44 14.00 -9.54 5.84
CA GLN A 44 12.97 -8.53 6.02
C GLN A 44 13.25 -7.68 7.29
N PRO A 45 13.38 -6.35 7.17
CA PRO A 45 13.34 -5.47 8.34
C PRO A 45 12.01 -5.61 9.08
N THR A 46 12.03 -5.65 10.40
CA THR A 46 10.79 -5.75 11.18
C THR A 46 9.98 -4.48 11.05
N SER A 47 8.66 -4.60 11.16
CA SER A 47 7.74 -3.47 11.15
C SER A 47 8.07 -2.44 12.24
N GLU A 48 8.65 -2.87 13.36
CA GLU A 48 9.12 -2.00 14.44
C GLU A 48 10.38 -1.22 14.05
N GLN A 49 11.36 -1.85 13.39
CA GLN A 49 12.54 -1.18 12.86
C GLN A 49 12.16 -0.12 11.82
N VAL A 50 11.25 -0.47 10.90
CA VAL A 50 10.74 0.47 9.89
C VAL A 50 9.97 1.60 10.56
N ARG A 51 9.08 1.30 11.53
CA ARG A 51 8.33 2.31 12.28
C ARG A 51 9.26 3.34 12.90
N ALA A 52 10.26 2.88 13.67
CA ALA A 52 11.18 3.76 14.38
C ALA A 52 11.92 4.71 13.43
N ALA A 53 12.35 4.22 12.27
CA ALA A 53 13.04 5.04 11.27
C ALA A 53 12.08 6.03 10.57
N VAL A 54 10.87 5.59 10.20
CA VAL A 54 9.84 6.46 9.60
C VAL A 54 9.45 7.59 10.55
N GLU A 55 9.21 7.28 11.82
CA GLU A 55 8.83 8.27 12.83
C GLU A 55 9.99 9.23 13.15
N ALA A 56 11.23 8.74 13.18
CA ALA A 56 12.41 9.58 13.36
C ALA A 56 12.60 10.60 12.21
N ALA A 57 12.22 10.24 10.99
CA ALA A 57 12.20 11.12 9.82
C ALA A 57 11.01 12.11 9.80
N GLY A 58 10.13 12.06 10.81
CA GLY A 58 8.95 12.93 10.91
C GLY A 58 7.84 12.56 9.92
N LEU A 59 7.72 11.28 9.57
CA LEU A 59 6.62 10.71 8.80
C LEU A 59 5.68 9.92 9.73
N LYS A 60 4.40 9.84 9.38
CA LYS A 60 3.48 8.92 10.06
C LYS A 60 3.72 7.49 9.58
N TYR A 61 3.61 6.51 10.49
CA TYR A 61 3.68 5.10 10.13
C TYR A 61 2.39 4.36 10.45
N VAL A 62 1.87 3.62 9.47
CA VAL A 62 0.69 2.76 9.64
C VAL A 62 1.08 1.33 9.30
N TYR A 63 0.85 0.42 10.24
CA TYR A 63 1.03 -1.01 10.02
C TYR A 63 -0.33 -1.65 9.72
N ASN A 64 -0.52 -2.10 8.49
CA ASN A 64 -1.75 -2.71 7.99
C ASN A 64 -1.42 -4.00 7.21
N PRO A 65 -0.88 -5.03 7.88
CA PRO A 65 -0.35 -6.22 7.22
C PRO A 65 -1.47 -7.01 6.52
N VAL A 66 -1.24 -7.38 5.26
CA VAL A 66 -2.23 -8.10 4.46
C VAL A 66 -1.81 -9.54 4.21
N ASP A 67 -2.67 -10.46 4.62
CA ASP A 67 -2.79 -11.81 4.08
C ASP A 67 -3.97 -11.85 3.10
N LEU A 68 -3.69 -12.07 1.81
CA LEU A 68 -4.72 -12.12 0.77
C LEU A 68 -5.74 -13.25 1.00
N LYS A 69 -5.38 -14.32 1.72
CA LYS A 69 -6.30 -15.42 2.03
C LYS A 69 -7.33 -15.06 3.09
N ALA A 70 -7.03 -14.07 3.93
CA ALA A 70 -7.86 -13.62 5.04
C ALA A 70 -8.24 -12.14 4.90
N LEU A 71 -8.09 -11.56 3.70
CA LEU A 71 -8.37 -10.16 3.42
C LEU A 71 -9.83 -9.85 3.75
N SER A 72 -10.06 -8.77 4.48
CA SER A 72 -11.39 -8.37 4.94
C SER A 72 -11.63 -6.87 4.76
N HIS A 73 -12.86 -6.42 5.04
CA HIS A 73 -13.19 -5.00 5.08
C HIS A 73 -12.31 -4.22 6.07
N LYS A 74 -11.81 -4.85 7.13
CA LYS A 74 -10.96 -4.20 8.13
C LYS A 74 -9.69 -3.61 7.51
N GLU A 75 -8.95 -4.39 6.72
CA GLU A 75 -7.71 -3.91 6.10
C GLU A 75 -7.99 -2.83 5.04
N VAL A 76 -9.13 -2.93 4.35
CA VAL A 76 -9.60 -1.93 3.40
C VAL A 76 -9.96 -0.61 4.10
N GLU A 77 -10.67 -0.66 5.22
CA GLU A 77 -11.05 0.50 6.02
C GLU A 77 -9.82 1.20 6.62
N ILE A 78 -8.86 0.44 7.16
CA ILE A 78 -7.59 0.99 7.66
C ILE A 78 -6.87 1.75 6.55
N GLN A 79 -6.79 1.18 5.34
CA GLN A 79 -6.14 1.82 4.20
C GLN A 79 -6.89 3.07 3.74
N SER A 80 -8.22 2.94 3.59
CA SER A 80 -9.13 4.01 3.17
C SER A 80 -9.02 5.23 4.07
N ALA A 81 -8.95 5.03 5.39
CA ALA A 81 -8.84 6.10 6.37
C ALA A 81 -7.54 6.93 6.25
N GLN A 82 -6.54 6.44 5.51
CA GLN A 82 -5.29 7.16 5.28
C GLN A 82 -5.24 7.89 3.92
N ILE A 83 -6.17 7.58 3.01
CA ILE A 83 -6.21 8.20 1.68
C ILE A 83 -6.92 9.54 1.82
N SER A 84 -6.20 10.63 1.58
CA SER A 84 -6.74 11.99 1.60
C SER A 84 -6.19 12.82 0.44
N THR A 85 -6.85 13.94 0.15
CA THR A 85 -6.41 14.89 -0.89
C THR A 85 -5.23 15.76 -0.46
N ASP A 86 -4.95 15.82 0.84
CA ASP A 86 -3.99 16.80 1.39
C ASP A 86 -2.71 16.13 1.90
N GLN A 87 -2.69 14.79 1.99
CA GLN A 87 -1.52 14.03 2.46
C GLN A 87 -1.04 13.06 1.39
N LYS A 88 0.27 13.04 1.16
CA LYS A 88 0.91 12.15 0.19
C LYS A 88 1.32 10.84 0.87
N VAL A 89 0.73 9.75 0.40
CA VAL A 89 0.86 8.40 0.96
C VAL A 89 1.87 7.57 0.17
N PHE A 90 2.78 6.94 0.90
CA PHE A 90 3.64 5.88 0.40
C PHE A 90 3.23 4.54 1.02
N ALA A 91 2.72 3.60 0.22
CA ALA A 91 2.35 2.27 0.69
C ALA A 91 3.29 1.21 0.12
N PHE A 92 3.73 0.25 0.93
CA PHE A 92 4.59 -0.83 0.45
C PHE A 92 4.16 -2.19 0.96
N CYS A 93 4.57 -3.22 0.23
CA CYS A 93 4.64 -4.57 0.77
C CYS A 93 5.90 -5.26 0.22
N ARG A 94 5.89 -6.58 -0.02
CA ARG A 94 7.03 -7.23 -0.70
C ARG A 94 7.24 -6.73 -2.14
N THR A 95 6.16 -6.64 -2.92
CA THR A 95 6.20 -6.35 -4.36
C THR A 95 5.33 -5.16 -4.78
N GLY A 96 4.68 -4.48 -3.83
CA GLY A 96 3.66 -3.44 -4.09
C GLY A 96 2.25 -3.96 -4.35
N THR A 97 2.07 -5.24 -4.71
CA THR A 97 0.77 -5.81 -5.10
C THR A 97 -0.32 -5.67 -4.03
N ARG A 98 -0.04 -5.96 -2.76
CA ARG A 98 -1.04 -5.85 -1.68
C ARG A 98 -1.52 -4.41 -1.45
N SER A 99 -0.59 -3.46 -1.53
CA SER A 99 -0.89 -2.03 -1.42
C SER A 99 -1.74 -1.54 -2.60
N SER A 100 -1.53 -2.10 -3.80
CA SER A 100 -2.37 -1.85 -4.97
C SER A 100 -3.77 -2.46 -4.83
N VAL A 101 -3.88 -3.69 -4.31
CA VAL A 101 -5.18 -4.34 -4.01
C VAL A 101 -6.01 -3.48 -3.06
N LEU A 102 -5.42 -3.06 -1.94
CA LEU A 102 -6.13 -2.22 -0.97
C LEU A 102 -6.51 -0.86 -1.56
N TRP A 103 -5.67 -0.26 -2.39
CA TRP A 103 -6.00 1.00 -3.05
C TRP A 103 -7.20 0.88 -3.99
N VAL A 104 -7.28 -0.19 -4.81
CA VAL A 104 -8.46 -0.46 -5.64
C VAL A 104 -9.72 -0.61 -4.78
N LEU A 105 -9.66 -1.47 -3.76
CA LEU A 105 -10.81 -1.75 -2.90
C LEU A 105 -11.27 -0.54 -2.09
N ALA A 106 -10.35 0.36 -1.72
CA ALA A 106 -10.66 1.58 -0.98
C ALA A 106 -11.32 2.66 -1.87
N ASN A 107 -11.02 2.69 -3.17
CA ASN A 107 -11.47 3.75 -4.09
C ASN A 107 -12.60 3.33 -5.04
N GLN A 108 -12.99 2.06 -5.06
CA GLN A 108 -14.18 1.64 -5.82
C GLN A 108 -15.46 2.23 -5.20
N GLU A 109 -16.41 2.54 -6.08
CA GLU A 109 -17.77 2.96 -5.74
C GLU A 109 -18.82 1.95 -6.22
N ASP A 110 -18.50 1.24 -7.30
CA ASP A 110 -19.32 0.24 -7.99
C ASP A 110 -18.45 -0.70 -8.84
N GLU A 111 -19.09 -1.63 -9.56
CA GLU A 111 -18.39 -2.58 -10.43
C GLU A 111 -17.64 -1.90 -11.59
N GLN A 112 -18.15 -0.79 -12.14
CA GLN A 112 -17.49 -0.11 -13.25
C GLN A 112 -16.17 0.52 -12.78
N THR A 113 -16.22 1.32 -11.71
CA THR A 113 -15.06 1.97 -11.12
C THR A 113 -14.03 0.95 -10.64
N PHE A 114 -14.47 -0.18 -10.05
CA PHE A 114 -13.58 -1.28 -9.70
C PHE A 114 -12.79 -1.80 -10.91
N ASN A 115 -13.46 -2.10 -12.02
CA ASN A 115 -12.82 -2.61 -13.24
C ASN A 115 -11.84 -1.59 -13.84
N GLU A 116 -12.20 -0.30 -13.84
CA GLU A 116 -11.34 0.78 -14.31
C GLU A 116 -10.07 0.93 -13.45
N LEU A 117 -10.21 0.86 -12.12
CA LEU A 117 -9.09 0.92 -11.18
C LEU A 117 -8.16 -0.29 -11.32
N VAL A 118 -8.71 -1.50 -11.48
CA VAL A 118 -7.92 -2.72 -11.75
C VAL A 118 -7.12 -2.56 -13.04
N ALA A 119 -7.76 -2.12 -14.13
CA ALA A 119 -7.10 -1.91 -15.42
C ALA A 119 -5.98 -0.85 -15.32
N SER A 120 -6.22 0.25 -14.62
CA SER A 120 -5.23 1.31 -14.37
C SER A 120 -4.01 0.78 -13.60
N VAL A 121 -4.23 -0.03 -12.57
CA VAL A 121 -3.16 -0.66 -11.78
C VAL A 121 -2.37 -1.69 -12.60
N GLN A 122 -3.05 -2.47 -13.45
CA GLN A 122 -2.39 -3.42 -14.36
C GLN A 122 -1.50 -2.71 -15.39
N GLN A 123 -1.95 -1.61 -15.98
CA GLN A 123 -1.14 -0.80 -16.89
C GLN A 123 0.12 -0.25 -16.23
N LYS A 124 0.10 -0.07 -14.90
CA LYS A 124 1.23 0.36 -14.08
C LYS A 124 2.14 -0.77 -13.62
N GLY A 125 1.91 -2.00 -14.10
CA GLY A 125 2.80 -3.14 -13.90
C GLY A 125 2.42 -4.08 -12.75
N PHE A 126 1.24 -3.94 -12.15
CA PHE A 126 0.77 -4.83 -11.09
C PHE A 126 -0.35 -5.75 -11.61
N ASP A 127 0.00 -7.01 -11.89
CA ASP A 127 -1.01 -8.01 -12.22
C ASP A 127 -1.80 -8.42 -10.97
N LEU A 128 -3.08 -8.03 -10.94
CA LEU A 128 -4.02 -8.36 -9.87
C LEU A 128 -4.81 -9.65 -10.13
N GLY A 129 -4.60 -10.35 -11.25
CA GLY A 129 -5.39 -11.52 -11.65
C GLY A 129 -5.43 -12.62 -10.58
N ARG A 130 -4.30 -12.86 -9.91
CA ARG A 130 -4.21 -13.82 -8.79
C ARG A 130 -4.84 -13.33 -7.49
N CYS A 131 -5.11 -12.03 -7.38
CA CYS A 131 -5.73 -11.40 -6.22
C CYS A 131 -7.25 -11.31 -6.37
N MET A 132 -7.80 -11.45 -7.58
CA MET A 132 -9.24 -11.31 -7.84
C MET A 132 -10.13 -12.14 -6.92
N PRO A 133 -9.84 -13.43 -6.61
CA PRO A 133 -10.67 -14.20 -5.70
C PRO A 133 -10.76 -13.61 -4.28
N ALA A 134 -9.73 -12.89 -3.83
CA ALA A 134 -9.72 -12.21 -2.54
C ALA A 134 -10.43 -10.83 -2.59
N MET A 135 -10.48 -10.21 -3.76
CA MET A 135 -11.08 -8.89 -3.97
C MET A 135 -12.59 -8.97 -4.20
N GLU A 136 -13.06 -10.00 -4.90
CA GLU A 136 -14.47 -10.14 -5.31
C GLU A 136 -15.47 -10.02 -4.14
N PRO A 137 -15.25 -10.64 -2.97
CA PRO A 137 -16.17 -10.52 -1.83
C PRO A 137 -16.23 -9.13 -1.20
N LEU A 138 -15.30 -8.24 -1.56
CA LEU A 138 -15.16 -6.89 -1.01
C LEU A 138 -15.53 -5.81 -2.02
N LYS A 139 -16.05 -6.19 -3.20
CA LYS A 139 -16.61 -5.25 -4.18
C LYS A 139 -17.84 -4.55 -3.61
N LYS A 140 -18.03 -3.28 -3.97
CA LYS A 140 -19.22 -2.49 -3.61
C LYS A 140 -20.31 -2.63 -4.64
#